data_AF-A0A2V6MD28-F1
#
_entry.id   AF-A0A2V6MD28-F1
#
_cell.length_a   1.000
_cell.length_b   1.000
_cell.length_c   1.000
_cell.angle_alpha   90.00
_cell.angle_beta   90.00
_cell.angle_gamma   90.00
#
_symmetry.space_group_name_H-M   'P 1'
#
loop_
_entity.id
_entity.type
_entity.pdbx_description
1 polymer ?
#
loop_
_entity_poly.entity_id
_entity_poly.type
_entity_poly.pdbx_seq_one_letter_code
_entity_poly.pdbx_strand_id
1 'polypeptide(L)'
;MRSRRRRASKRNGIVPSIEWKQRARKEPWYPGETISASIGQGYVTVTPLQMASAMAAVANGGVLYKPRLVRSIRAPTTGQSRDIPPAEKGIVPMSSDSFAFLQQALRGVVVEGTGKRA
;
A
#
# COMPACT_ATOMS: atom_id res chain seq x y z
N MET A 1 22.14 -20.87 -19.81
CA MET A 1 21.32 -21.21 -18.63
C MET A 1 20.70 -19.95 -18.02
N ARG A 2 19.47 -19.57 -18.43
CA ARG A 2 18.82 -18.33 -17.96
C ARG A 2 18.11 -18.59 -16.64
N SER A 3 18.72 -18.11 -15.55
CA SER A 3 18.13 -18.05 -14.21
C SER A 3 16.73 -17.43 -14.26
N ARG A 4 15.70 -18.26 -14.10
CA ARG A 4 14.33 -17.80 -13.84
C ARG A 4 14.34 -17.19 -12.44
N ARG A 5 14.47 -15.86 -12.33
CA ARG A 5 14.08 -15.14 -11.12
C ARG A 5 12.62 -15.48 -10.84
N ARG A 6 12.37 -16.40 -9.90
CA ARG A 6 11.04 -16.58 -9.31
C ARG A 6 10.65 -15.23 -8.72
N ARG A 7 9.80 -14.47 -9.44
CA ARG A 7 9.05 -13.40 -8.79
C ARG A 7 8.25 -14.08 -7.70
N ALA A 8 8.43 -13.66 -6.45
CA ALA A 8 7.62 -14.13 -5.34
C ALA A 8 6.13 -14.09 -5.73
N SER A 9 5.37 -15.12 -5.36
CA SER A 9 3.94 -15.22 -5.62
C SER A 9 3.24 -13.99 -5.05
N LYS A 10 2.95 -13.01 -5.90
CA LYS A 10 2.21 -11.79 -5.54
C LYS A 10 0.76 -12.02 -5.91
N ARG A 11 -0.11 -12.11 -4.91
CA ARG A 11 -1.56 -12.02 -5.14
C ARG A 11 -1.90 -10.57 -5.48
N ASN A 12 -2.80 -10.38 -6.43
CA ASN A 12 -3.30 -9.06 -6.76
C ASN A 12 -4.50 -8.77 -5.86
N GLY A 13 -4.42 -7.67 -5.11
CA GLY A 13 -5.62 -7.06 -4.51
C GLY A 13 -6.48 -6.39 -5.58
N ILE A 14 -7.72 -6.06 -5.22
CA ILE A 14 -8.73 -5.42 -6.06
C ILE A 14 -9.24 -4.18 -5.33
N VAL A 15 -9.21 -3.04 -6.02
CA VAL A 15 -10.04 -1.88 -5.72
C VAL A 15 -11.15 -1.90 -6.77
N PRO A 16 -12.41 -2.20 -6.40
CA PRO A 16 -13.47 -2.39 -7.37
C PRO A 16 -13.85 -1.07 -8.04
N SER A 17 -14.29 -1.17 -9.29
CA SER A 17 -14.87 -0.07 -10.06
C SER A 17 -16.10 -0.56 -10.81
N ILE A 18 -16.86 0.36 -11.39
CA ILE A 18 -18.01 0.04 -12.25
C ILE A 18 -17.55 -0.87 -13.40
N GLU A 19 -16.44 -0.52 -14.07
CA GLU A 19 -15.90 -1.28 -15.20
C GLU A 19 -15.43 -2.68 -14.77
N TRP A 20 -14.82 -2.77 -13.59
CA TRP A 20 -14.41 -4.06 -13.02
C TRP A 20 -15.62 -4.96 -12.78
N LYS A 21 -16.68 -4.44 -12.15
CA LYS A 21 -17.87 -5.23 -11.80
C LYS A 21 -18.60 -5.71 -13.06
N GLN A 22 -18.77 -4.82 -14.04
CA GLN A 22 -19.37 -5.18 -15.33
C GLN A 22 -18.59 -6.28 -16.04
N ARG A 23 -17.25 -6.26 -15.98
CA ARG A 23 -16.42 -7.29 -16.60
C ARG A 23 -16.46 -8.62 -15.84
N ALA A 24 -16.32 -8.57 -14.52
CA ALA A 24 -16.10 -9.75 -13.68
C ALA A 24 -17.40 -10.43 -13.22
N ARG A 25 -18.47 -9.66 -13.03
CA ARG A 25 -19.76 -10.12 -12.47
C ARG A 25 -20.93 -10.00 -13.44
N LYS A 26 -20.79 -9.25 -14.54
CA LYS A 26 -21.88 -9.01 -15.51
C LYS A 26 -23.11 -8.35 -14.89
N GLU A 27 -22.86 -7.52 -13.87
CA GLU A 27 -23.88 -6.83 -13.10
C GLU A 27 -23.57 -5.32 -13.02
N PRO A 28 -24.60 -4.47 -12.94
CA PRO A 28 -24.43 -3.04 -12.68
C PRO A 28 -23.90 -2.76 -11.28
N TRP A 29 -23.29 -1.58 -11.11
CA TRP A 29 -22.89 -1.09 -9.80
C TRP A 29 -24.12 -0.58 -9.03
N TYR A 30 -24.31 -1.08 -7.81
CA TYR A 30 -25.40 -0.66 -6.94
C TYR A 30 -24.91 0.41 -5.95
N PRO A 31 -25.73 1.41 -5.60
CA PRO A 31 -25.31 2.50 -4.71
C PRO A 31 -24.73 2.04 -3.36
N GLY A 32 -25.26 0.96 -2.78
CA GLY A 32 -24.76 0.39 -1.51
C GLY A 32 -23.32 -0.14 -1.59
N GLU A 33 -22.83 -0.48 -2.79
CA GLU A 33 -21.47 -1.00 -2.98
C GLU A 33 -20.42 0.09 -2.79
N THR A 34 -20.75 1.35 -3.10
CA THR A 34 -19.87 2.50 -2.84
C THR A 34 -19.65 2.65 -1.33
N ILE A 35 -20.70 2.49 -0.53
CA ILE A 35 -20.64 2.62 0.93
C ILE A 35 -19.73 1.52 1.49
N SER A 36 -19.98 0.25 1.13
CA SER A 36 -19.16 -0.87 1.56
C SER A 36 -17.70 -0.72 1.13
N ALA A 37 -17.46 -0.33 -0.13
CA ALA A 37 -16.10 -0.14 -0.63
C ALA A 37 -15.34 0.97 0.11
N SER A 38 -16.02 2.04 0.51
CA SER A 38 -15.40 3.18 1.24
C SER A 38 -14.84 2.78 2.62
N ILE A 39 -15.41 1.76 3.26
CA ILE A 39 -14.93 1.20 4.53
C ILE A 39 -14.09 -0.08 4.35
N GLY A 40 -13.69 -0.39 3.12
CA GLY A 40 -12.84 -1.54 2.80
C GLY A 40 -13.56 -2.89 2.77
N GLN A 41 -14.89 -2.91 2.68
CA GLN A 41 -15.71 -4.13 2.59
C GLN A 41 -16.15 -4.42 1.14
N GLY A 42 -16.96 -5.47 0.97
CA GLY A 42 -17.45 -5.92 -0.33
C GLY A 42 -16.36 -6.59 -1.16
N TYR A 43 -16.09 -6.09 -2.36
CA TYR A 43 -15.08 -6.65 -3.26
C TYR A 43 -13.66 -6.11 -3.05
N VAL A 44 -13.48 -5.17 -2.11
CA VAL A 44 -12.16 -4.63 -1.78
C VAL A 44 -11.28 -5.74 -1.20
N THR A 45 -10.12 -5.94 -1.81
CA THR A 45 -9.11 -6.87 -1.30
C THR A 45 -7.73 -6.26 -1.44
N VAL A 46 -6.91 -6.37 -0.40
CA VAL A 46 -5.54 -5.85 -0.41
C VAL A 46 -4.59 -6.87 0.21
N THR A 47 -3.37 -6.93 -0.31
CA THR A 47 -2.31 -7.70 0.34
C THR A 47 -1.73 -6.91 1.52
N PRO A 48 -1.20 -7.58 2.56
CA PRO A 48 -0.52 -6.90 3.66
C PRO A 48 0.60 -5.97 3.18
N LEU A 49 1.33 -6.36 2.13
CA LEU A 49 2.39 -5.52 1.55
C LEU A 49 1.83 -4.24 0.88
N GLN A 50 0.67 -4.31 0.23
CA GLN A 50 -0.02 -3.13 -0.30
C GLN A 50 -0.48 -2.22 0.84
N MET A 51 -1.02 -2.80 1.92
CA MET A 51 -1.45 -2.03 3.08
C MET A 51 -0.28 -1.30 3.76
N ALA A 52 0.84 -2.01 3.97
CA ALA A 52 2.06 -1.42 4.51
C ALA A 52 2.58 -0.28 3.62
N SER A 53 2.51 -0.43 2.30
CA SER A 53 2.93 0.61 1.35
C SER A 53 2.05 1.86 1.42
N ALA A 54 0.73 1.67 1.55
CA ALA A 54 -0.21 2.78 1.70
C ALA A 54 -0.02 3.51 3.03
N MET A 55 0.16 2.78 4.13
CA MET A 55 0.40 3.38 5.45
C MET A 55 1.75 4.11 5.50
N ALA A 56 2.79 3.58 4.84
CA ALA A 56 4.07 4.26 4.70
C ALA A 56 3.94 5.60 3.94
N ALA A 57 3.10 5.65 2.90
CA ALA A 57 2.82 6.89 2.18
C ALA A 57 2.09 7.91 3.07
N VAL A 58 1.16 7.49 3.94
CA VAL A 58 0.54 8.39 4.92
C VAL A 58 1.57 8.93 5.91
N ALA A 59 2.44 8.05 6.43
CA ALA A 59 3.44 8.39 7.44
C ALA A 59 4.53 9.35 6.93
N ASN A 60 4.87 9.30 5.64
CA ASN A 60 5.94 10.11 5.06
C ASN A 60 5.44 11.32 4.25
N GLY A 61 4.18 11.72 4.42
CA GLY A 61 3.61 12.90 3.76
C GLY A 61 3.24 12.72 2.29
N GLY A 62 3.04 11.48 1.83
CA GLY A 62 2.45 11.15 0.54
C GLY A 62 3.40 10.53 -0.48
N VAL A 63 4.68 10.35 -0.15
CA VAL A 63 5.67 9.79 -1.07
C VAL A 63 5.54 8.27 -1.13
N LEU A 64 5.16 7.75 -2.28
CA LEU A 64 5.04 6.31 -2.49
C LEU A 64 6.39 5.72 -2.88
N TYR A 65 7.00 4.95 -1.99
CA TYR A 65 8.23 4.21 -2.30
C TYR A 65 7.94 2.81 -2.81
N LYS A 66 8.83 2.28 -3.66
CA LYS A 66 8.82 0.88 -4.05
C LYS A 66 9.29 0.01 -2.87
N PRO A 67 8.46 -0.94 -2.37
CA PRO A 67 8.87 -1.81 -1.28
C PRO A 67 10.07 -2.67 -1.66
N ARG A 68 11.03 -2.80 -0.73
CA ARG A 68 12.27 -3.56 -0.91
C ARG A 68 12.74 -4.13 0.42
N LEU A 69 13.42 -5.28 0.35
CA LEU A 69 14.05 -5.91 1.50
C LEU A 69 15.55 -5.56 1.61
N VAL A 70 16.22 -5.35 0.47
CA VAL A 70 17.67 -5.18 0.44
C VAL A 70 18.04 -3.72 0.70
N ARG A 71 18.83 -3.47 1.76
CA ARG A 71 19.39 -2.15 2.05
C ARG A 71 20.63 -1.86 1.21
N SER A 72 21.59 -2.78 1.25
CA SER A 72 22.88 -2.72 0.56
C SER A 72 23.34 -4.13 0.20
N ILE A 73 24.33 -4.23 -0.69
CA ILE A 73 24.96 -5.49 -1.09
C ILE A 73 26.45 -5.39 -0.78
N ARG A 74 26.97 -6.31 0.03
CA ARG A 74 28.38 -6.39 0.37
C ARG A 74 29.07 -7.49 -0.42
N ALA A 75 30.18 -7.15 -1.08
CA ALA A 75 31.02 -8.11 -1.78
C ALA A 75 31.77 -8.98 -0.75
N PRO A 76 31.69 -10.33 -0.82
CA PRO A 76 32.34 -11.21 0.14
C PRO A 76 33.87 -11.12 0.10
N THR A 77 34.44 -10.87 -1.07
CA THR A 77 35.89 -10.92 -1.33
C THR A 77 36.59 -9.59 -1.09
N THR A 78 35.98 -8.48 -1.48
CA THR A 78 36.58 -7.13 -1.36
C THR A 78 36.04 -6.33 -0.17
N GLY A 79 35.01 -6.84 0.50
CA GLY A 79 34.34 -6.15 1.61
C GLY A 79 33.55 -4.90 1.23
N GLN A 80 33.61 -4.47 -0.04
CA GLN A 80 32.95 -3.27 -0.54
C GLN A 80 31.43 -3.40 -0.43
N SER A 81 30.78 -2.37 0.11
CA SER A 81 29.31 -2.28 0.20
C SER A 81 28.79 -1.32 -0.85
N ARG A 82 27.75 -1.75 -1.57
CA ARG A 82 26.97 -0.88 -2.45
C ARG A 82 25.58 -0.70 -1.87
N ASP A 83 25.29 0.54 -1.48
CA ASP A 83 23.96 0.92 -1.02
C ASP A 83 22.97 0.95 -2.19
N ILE A 84 21.73 0.60 -1.89
CA ILE A 84 20.62 0.71 -2.83
C ILE A 84 19.76 1.87 -2.32
N PRO A 85 19.58 2.97 -3.07
CA PRO A 85 18.73 4.06 -2.61
C PRO A 85 17.25 3.66 -2.66
N PRO A 86 16.38 4.27 -1.82
CA PRO A 86 14.92 4.16 -1.99
C PRO A 86 14.52 4.61 -3.40
N ALA A 87 13.58 3.89 -4.01
CA ALA A 87 13.06 4.25 -5.32
C ALA A 87 11.65 4.81 -5.16
N GLU A 88 11.49 6.09 -5.46
CA GLU A 88 10.20 6.75 -5.51
C GLU A 88 9.38 6.22 -6.69
N LYS A 89 8.09 6.02 -6.44
CA LYS A 89 7.10 5.58 -7.43
C LYS A 89 6.15 6.72 -7.81
N GLY A 90 6.00 7.71 -6.94
CA GLY A 90 5.16 8.88 -7.17
C GLY A 90 4.71 9.52 -5.86
N ILE A 91 3.86 10.54 -5.98
CA ILE A 91 3.27 11.27 -4.87
C ILE A 91 1.75 11.08 -4.92
N VAL A 92 1.15 10.81 -3.77
CA VAL A 92 -0.31 10.73 -3.65
C VAL A 92 -0.88 12.16 -3.75
N PRO A 93 -1.81 12.43 -4.69
CA PRO A 93 -2.30 13.79 -4.97
C PRO A 93 -3.28 14.26 -3.89
N MET A 94 -2.76 14.69 -2.76
CA MET A 94 -3.51 15.18 -1.61
C MET A 94 -2.72 16.30 -0.92
N SER A 95 -3.42 17.26 -0.30
CA SER A 95 -2.79 18.38 0.38
C SER A 95 -2.01 17.92 1.62
N SER A 96 -0.99 18.71 2.00
CA SER A 96 -0.24 18.55 3.25
C SER A 96 -1.16 18.53 4.47
N ASP A 97 -2.17 19.39 4.49
CA ASP A 97 -3.10 19.53 5.63
C ASP A 97 -3.95 18.28 5.81
N SER A 98 -4.38 17.66 4.70
CA SER A 98 -5.10 16.39 4.74
C SER A 98 -4.21 15.24 5.24
N PHE A 99 -2.93 15.22 4.87
CA PHE A 99 -1.97 14.26 5.46
C PHE A 99 -1.78 14.49 6.96
N ALA A 100 -1.59 15.74 7.38
CA ALA A 100 -1.44 16.08 8.79
C ALA A 100 -2.67 15.68 9.60
N PHE A 101 -3.87 15.96 9.08
CA PHE A 101 -5.13 15.53 9.69
C PHE A 101 -5.20 14.00 9.81
N LEU A 102 -4.92 13.26 8.73
CA LEU A 102 -4.94 11.80 8.75
C LEU A 102 -3.94 11.22 9.77
N GLN A 103 -2.74 11.77 9.85
CA GLN A 103 -1.72 11.34 10.82
C GLN A 103 -2.17 11.58 12.26
N GLN A 104 -2.76 12.74 12.55
CA GLN A 104 -3.30 13.05 13.87
C GLN A 104 -4.49 12.15 14.24
N ALA A 105 -5.42 11.93 13.30
CA ALA A 105 -6.57 11.06 13.51
C ALA A 105 -6.14 9.60 13.79
N LEU A 106 -5.21 9.06 13.00
CA LEU A 106 -4.68 7.71 13.19
C LEU A 106 -3.91 7.59 14.51
N ARG A 107 -3.20 8.62 14.94
CA ARG A 107 -2.60 8.68 16.29
C ARG A 107 -3.66 8.63 17.38
N GLY A 108 -4.76 9.39 17.22
CA GLY A 108 -5.89 9.40 18.16
C GLY A 108 -6.48 8.01 18.40
N VAL A 109 -6.57 7.16 17.36
CA VAL A 109 -7.03 5.77 17.49
C VAL A 109 -6.25 4.98 18.54
N VAL A 110 -4.94 5.19 18.64
CA VAL A 110 -4.05 4.47 19.58
C VAL A 110 -3.98 5.17 20.94
N VAL A 111 -4.04 6.50 20.98
CA VAL A 111 -3.91 7.25 22.25
C VAL A 111 -5.19 7.17 23.08
N GLU A 112 -6.34 7.33 22.44
CA GLU A 112 -7.64 7.48 23.10
C GLU A 112 -8.76 6.62 22.50
N GLY A 113 -8.58 6.12 21.28
CA GLY A 113 -9.61 5.39 20.54
C GLY A 113 -9.58 3.87 20.66
N THR A 114 -10.08 3.22 19.61
CA THR A 114 -10.31 1.76 19.56
C THR A 114 -9.03 0.93 19.62
N GLY A 115 -7.87 1.51 19.31
CA GLY A 115 -6.55 0.87 19.38
C GLY A 115 -5.84 0.98 20.73
N LYS A 116 -6.43 1.66 21.73
CA LYS A 116 -5.77 1.98 23.01
C LYS A 116 -5.29 0.77 23.83
N ARG A 117 -5.90 -0.40 23.64
CA ARG A 117 -5.60 -1.63 24.39
C ARG A 117 -4.90 -2.71 23.55
N ALA A 118 -4.50 -2.37 22.33
CA ALA A 118 -3.84 -3.30 21.42
C ALA A 118 -2.38 -3.58 21.81
#